data_AF-A0A7S2LY04-F1
#
_entry.id   AF-A0A7S2LY04-F1
#
_cell.length_a   1.000
_cell.length_b   1.000
_cell.length_c   1.000
_cell.angle_alpha   90.00
_cell.angle_beta   90.00
_cell.angle_gamma   90.00
#
_symmetry.space_group_name_H-M   'P 1'
#
loop_
_entity.id
_entity.type
_entity.pdbx_description
1 polymer ?
#
loop_
_entity_poly.entity_id
_entity_poly.type
_entity_poly.pdbx_seq_one_letter_code
_entity_poly.pdbx_strand_id
1 'polypeptide(L)'
;WHNRRPGARDEGLVQDALQTFVRTMLRGICIEVLLDDGSVIMPHASLNYDLTQLVLNMNEAQQCIPLRDVVAAAAPVELQQRGVLGSRLGSIQNHLDERCCTLIIGGATFITLRLDN
;
A
#
# COMPACT_ATOMS: atom_id res chain seq x y z
N TRP A 1 16.32 -40.40 -2.52
CA TRP A 1 15.48 -39.83 -1.46
C TRP A 1 16.00 -38.45 -1.07
N HIS A 2 15.87 -37.46 -1.95
CA HIS A 2 16.15 -36.06 -1.59
C HIS A 2 14.82 -35.35 -1.38
N ASN A 3 14.51 -35.11 -0.11
CA ASN A 3 13.38 -34.32 0.33
C ASN A 3 13.68 -32.84 0.00
N ARG A 4 13.41 -32.40 -1.24
CA ARG A 4 13.42 -30.98 -1.59
C ARG A 4 12.20 -30.34 -0.94
N ARG A 5 12.42 -29.52 0.08
CA ARG A 5 11.38 -28.68 0.68
C ARG A 5 10.87 -27.70 -0.39
N PRO A 6 9.57 -27.69 -0.72
CA PRO A 6 9.00 -26.79 -1.72
C PRO A 6 9.21 -25.30 -1.40
N GLY A 7 9.30 -24.92 -0.11
CA GLY A 7 9.31 -23.51 0.31
C GLY A 7 10.60 -22.71 0.08
N ALA A 8 11.76 -23.34 -0.12
CA ALA A 8 13.03 -22.61 -0.21
C ALA A 8 13.18 -21.80 -1.52
N ARG A 9 12.45 -22.15 -2.57
CA ARG A 9 12.43 -21.39 -3.84
C ARG A 9 11.47 -20.21 -3.77
N ASP A 10 10.34 -20.39 -3.13
CA ASP A 10 9.30 -19.36 -2.99
C ASP A 10 9.78 -18.23 -2.07
N GLU A 11 10.51 -18.55 -1.00
CA GLU A 11 11.14 -17.55 -0.12
C GLU A 11 12.14 -16.67 -0.88
N GLY A 12 12.94 -17.26 -1.79
CA GLY A 12 13.87 -16.51 -2.63
C GLY A 12 13.17 -15.56 -3.60
N LEU A 13 12.07 -16.00 -4.21
CA LEU A 13 11.28 -15.17 -5.13
C LEU A 13 10.62 -13.98 -4.42
N VAL A 14 10.08 -14.20 -3.21
CA VAL A 14 9.49 -13.13 -2.40
C VAL A 14 10.56 -12.13 -1.98
N GLN A 15 11.73 -12.61 -1.55
CA GLN A 15 12.87 -11.75 -1.19
C GLN A 15 13.30 -10.87 -2.37
N ASP A 16 13.45 -11.45 -3.57
CA ASP A 16 13.85 -10.74 -4.78
C ASP A 16 12.80 -9.71 -5.22
N ALA A 17 11.53 -10.09 -5.14
CA ALA A 17 10.40 -9.19 -5.41
C ALA A 17 10.40 -8.01 -4.41
N LEU A 18 10.62 -8.29 -3.12
CA LEU A 18 10.70 -7.26 -2.08
C LEU A 18 11.88 -6.31 -2.28
N GLN A 19 13.06 -6.83 -2.60
CA GLN A 19 14.23 -6.00 -2.90
C GLN A 19 13.98 -5.10 -4.12
N THR A 20 13.34 -5.65 -5.16
CA THR A 20 12.98 -4.89 -6.34
C THR A 20 11.95 -3.82 -6.00
N PHE A 21 10.93 -4.15 -5.23
CA PHE A 21 9.92 -3.22 -4.74
C PHE A 21 10.55 -2.06 -3.95
N VAL A 22 11.40 -2.36 -2.96
CA VAL A 22 12.08 -1.34 -2.14
C VAL A 22 12.95 -0.44 -3.02
N ARG A 23 13.73 -1.01 -3.95
CA ARG A 23 14.56 -0.22 -4.87
C ARG A 23 13.73 0.69 -5.77
N THR A 24 12.59 0.20 -6.27
CA THR A 24 11.65 0.99 -7.06
C THR A 24 11.05 2.12 -6.23
N MET A 25 10.59 1.83 -5.01
CA MET A 25 10.04 2.82 -4.10
C MET A 25 11.07 3.86 -3.63
N LEU A 26 12.35 3.50 -3.46
CA LEU A 26 13.42 4.46 -3.15
C LEU A 26 13.65 5.47 -4.28
N ARG A 27 13.47 5.05 -5.54
CA ARG A 27 13.50 5.97 -6.70
C ARG A 27 12.23 6.79 -6.80
N GLY A 28 11.13 6.21 -6.33
CA GLY A 28 9.80 6.73 -6.41
C GLY A 28 9.09 6.37 -7.71
N ILE A 29 7.77 6.32 -7.61
CA ILE A 29 6.86 5.95 -8.69
C ILE A 29 5.62 6.84 -8.65
N CYS A 30 4.98 7.03 -9.79
CA CYS A 30 3.61 7.53 -9.79
C CYS A 30 2.68 6.38 -9.38
N ILE A 31 1.81 6.62 -8.40
CA ILE A 31 0.83 5.64 -7.94
C ILE A 31 -0.53 6.30 -7.81
N GLU A 32 -1.60 5.59 -8.16
CA GLU A 32 -2.95 6.06 -7.94
C GLU A 32 -3.29 6.03 -6.44
N VAL A 33 -3.81 7.14 -5.92
CA VAL A 33 -4.36 7.25 -4.56
C VAL A 33 -5.83 7.62 -4.66
N LEU A 34 -6.69 6.76 -4.12
CA LEU A 34 -8.14 6.97 -4.07
C LEU A 34 -8.50 7.82 -2.85
N LEU A 35 -9.17 8.94 -3.10
CA LEU A 35 -9.64 9.89 -2.09
C LEU A 35 -11.04 9.56 -1.61
N ASP A 36 -11.44 10.18 -0.49
CA ASP A 36 -12.71 9.92 0.20
C ASP A 36 -13.96 10.22 -0.64
N ASP A 37 -13.83 11.09 -1.65
CA ASP A 37 -14.89 11.43 -2.60
C ASP A 37 -14.97 10.49 -3.81
N GLY A 38 -14.10 9.47 -3.86
CA GLY A 38 -13.98 8.53 -4.97
C GLY A 38 -13.10 9.02 -6.13
N SER A 39 -12.59 10.24 -6.07
CA SER A 39 -11.62 10.73 -7.05
C SER A 39 -10.24 10.10 -6.85
N VAL A 40 -9.43 10.12 -7.90
CA VAL A 40 -8.07 9.57 -7.88
C VAL A 40 -7.07 10.69 -8.15
N ILE A 41 -6.05 10.77 -7.30
CA ILE A 41 -4.86 11.57 -7.55
C ILE A 41 -3.68 10.64 -7.86
N MET A 42 -2.65 11.17 -8.53
CA MET A 42 -1.47 10.40 -8.91
C MET A 42 -0.19 11.05 -8.38
N PRO A 43 0.06 11.01 -7.05
CA PRO A 43 1.28 11.54 -6.48
C PRO A 43 2.51 10.72 -6.89
N HIS A 44 3.67 11.36 -6.83
CA HIS A 44 4.94 10.66 -6.85
C HIS A 44 5.23 10.11 -5.45
N ALA A 45 5.04 8.81 -5.28
CA ALA A 45 5.24 8.09 -4.03
C ALA A 45 6.66 7.52 -3.94
N SER A 46 7.33 7.71 -2.80
CA SER A 46 8.66 7.13 -2.56
C SER A 46 8.88 6.74 -1.11
N LEU A 47 9.84 5.84 -0.86
CA LEU A 47 10.39 5.64 0.48
C LEU A 47 11.57 6.58 0.67
N ASN A 48 11.74 7.12 1.88
CA ASN A 48 12.97 7.82 2.22
C ASN A 48 14.16 6.85 2.34
N TYR A 49 15.39 7.38 2.29
CA TYR A 49 16.61 6.58 2.31
C TYR A 49 16.74 5.69 3.56
N ASP A 50 16.26 6.17 4.71
CA ASP A 50 16.28 5.43 5.97
C ASP A 50 15.18 4.35 6.07
N LEU A 51 14.30 4.24 5.06
CA LEU A 51 13.15 3.32 5.03
C LEU A 51 12.25 3.47 6.26
N THR A 52 12.04 4.70 6.71
CA THR A 52 11.20 5.03 7.87
C THR A 52 9.91 5.74 7.49
N GLN A 53 9.82 6.27 6.26
CA GLN A 53 8.68 7.07 5.80
C GLN A 53 8.30 6.73 4.36
N LEU A 54 7.00 6.59 4.11
CA LEU A 54 6.40 6.70 2.79
C LEU A 54 6.06 8.16 2.54
N VAL A 55 6.59 8.72 1.46
CA VAL A 55 6.43 10.11 1.05
C VAL A 55 5.53 10.16 -0.17
N LEU A 56 4.43 10.90 -0.10
CA LEU A 56 3.55 11.18 -1.24
C LEU A 56 3.75 12.64 -1.63
N ASN A 57 4.38 12.87 -2.79
CA ASN A 57 4.56 14.21 -3.34
C ASN A 57 3.42 14.51 -4.32
N MET A 58 2.59 15.48 -3.95
CA MET A 58 1.57 16.11 -4.78
C MET A 58 2.12 17.46 -5.26
N ASN A 59 1.63 17.98 -6.39
CA ASN A 59 2.19 19.20 -7.02
C ASN A 59 2.42 20.37 -6.06
N GLU A 60 1.53 20.56 -5.07
CA GLU A 60 1.58 21.68 -4.13
C GLU A 60 1.77 21.25 -2.67
N ALA A 61 1.85 19.93 -2.40
CA ALA A 61 1.88 19.40 -1.04
C ALA A 61 2.70 18.13 -0.94
N GLN A 62 3.29 17.91 0.23
CA GLN A 62 3.96 16.66 0.56
C GLN A 62 3.32 16.06 1.80
N GLN A 63 3.03 14.77 1.73
CA GLN A 63 2.55 14.01 2.86
C GLN A 63 3.58 12.93 3.21
N CYS A 64 4.11 12.99 4.43
CA CYS A 64 5.04 11.99 4.95
C CYS A 64 4.30 11.09 5.95
N ILE A 65 4.28 9.79 5.66
CA ILE A 65 3.65 8.76 6.49
C ILE A 65 4.76 7.94 7.14
N PRO A 66 4.95 8.02 8.46
CA PRO A 66 5.89 7.16 9.15
C PRO A 66 5.47 5.69 9.04
N LEU A 67 6.35 4.83 8.54
CA LEU A 67 6.04 3.40 8.37
C LEU A 67 5.77 2.70 9.70
N ARG A 68 6.37 3.18 10.80
CA ARG A 68 6.10 2.69 12.15
C ARG A 68 4.63 2.87 12.58
N ASP A 69 3.92 3.82 11.96
CA ASP A 69 2.52 4.10 12.26
C ASP A 69 1.58 3.28 11.35
N VAL A 70 2.10 2.61 10.32
CA VAL A 70 1.33 1.69 9.47
C VAL A 70 1.12 0.39 10.24
N VAL A 71 -0.13 0.12 10.58
CA VAL A 71 -0.53 -1.02 11.43
C VAL A 71 -0.83 -2.26 10.58
N ALA A 72 -1.34 -2.04 9.37
CA ALA A 72 -1.61 -3.11 8.41
C ALA A 72 -1.75 -2.53 6.99
N ALA A 73 -1.54 -3.39 6.01
CA ALA A 73 -2.08 -3.23 4.66
C ALA A 73 -3.25 -4.21 4.48
N ALA A 74 -4.27 -3.81 3.73
CA ALA A 74 -5.43 -4.66 3.50
C ALA A 74 -6.02 -4.48 2.10
N ALA A 75 -6.35 -5.58 1.45
CA ALA A 75 -7.19 -5.60 0.25
C ALA A 75 -8.67 -5.32 0.61
N PRO A 76 -9.53 -4.90 -0.33
CA PRO A 76 -10.94 -4.62 -0.06
C PRO A 76 -11.67 -5.77 0.64
N VAL A 77 -11.43 -7.02 0.22
CA VAL A 77 -12.04 -8.20 0.85
C VAL A 77 -11.66 -8.32 2.34
N GLU A 78 -10.43 -7.98 2.70
CA GLU A 78 -9.96 -8.02 4.08
C GLU A 78 -10.52 -6.86 4.90
N LEU A 79 -10.69 -5.68 4.30
CA LEU A 79 -11.36 -4.54 4.94
C LEU A 79 -12.83 -4.85 5.24
N GLN A 80 -13.50 -5.63 4.37
CA GLN A 80 -14.87 -6.08 4.58
C GLN A 80 -14.96 -7.00 5.80
N GLN A 81 -14.07 -7.99 5.85
CA GLN A 81 -13.99 -8.96 6.95
C GLN A 81 -13.70 -8.29 8.29
N ARG A 82 -12.93 -7.19 8.28
CA ARG A 82 -12.61 -6.38 9.48
C ARG A 82 -13.70 -5.38 9.86
N GLY A 83 -14.78 -5.25 9.08
CA GLY A 83 -15.86 -4.28 9.34
C GLY A 83 -15.46 -2.82 9.14
N VAL A 84 -14.35 -2.55 8.43
CA VAL A 84 -13.82 -1.19 8.21
C VAL A 84 -14.54 -0.50 7.05
N LEU A 85 -14.88 -1.26 6.00
CA LEU A 85 -15.50 -0.75 4.78
C LEU A 85 -16.78 0.05 5.01
N GLY A 86 -17.66 -0.38 5.92
CA GLY A 86 -18.93 0.32 6.18
C GLY A 86 -18.86 1.42 7.24
N SER A 87 -17.92 1.34 8.18
CA SER A 87 -17.87 2.26 9.33
C SER A 87 -16.91 3.45 9.13
N ARG A 88 -15.88 3.28 8.29
CA ARG A 88 -14.79 4.26 8.14
C ARG A 88 -14.44 4.59 6.69
N LEU A 89 -14.68 3.67 5.76
CA LEU A 89 -14.41 3.85 4.33
C LEU A 89 -15.70 3.83 3.48
N GLY A 90 -16.85 4.11 4.10
CA GLY A 90 -18.16 3.97 3.45
C GLY A 90 -18.33 4.87 2.23
N SER A 91 -17.67 6.03 2.19
CA SER A 91 -17.74 6.97 1.07
C SER A 91 -17.03 6.44 -0.19
N ILE A 92 -16.01 5.61 -0.02
CA ILE A 92 -15.22 5.07 -1.15
C ILE A 92 -15.57 3.63 -1.50
N GLN A 93 -16.51 3.00 -0.77
CA GLN A 93 -16.84 1.58 -0.94
C GLN A 93 -17.14 1.19 -2.40
N ASN A 94 -17.85 2.04 -3.14
CA ASN A 94 -18.22 1.77 -4.53
C ASN A 94 -17.06 1.98 -5.53
N HIS A 95 -15.94 2.55 -5.09
CA HIS A 95 -14.77 2.86 -5.90
C HIS A 95 -13.62 1.87 -5.66
N LEU A 96 -13.75 0.99 -4.67
CA LEU A 96 -12.75 -0.02 -4.35
C LEU A 96 -12.88 -1.22 -5.29
N ASP A 97 -11.78 -1.56 -5.96
CA ASP A 97 -11.64 -2.73 -6.83
C ASP A 97 -10.49 -3.64 -6.35
N GLU A 98 -10.30 -4.79 -7.02
CA GLU A 98 -9.29 -5.78 -6.63
C GLU A 98 -7.83 -5.28 -6.63
N ARG A 99 -7.57 -4.14 -7.29
CA ARG A 99 -6.24 -3.52 -7.34
C ARG A 99 -6.01 -2.55 -6.18
N CYS A 100 -7.04 -2.25 -5.41
CA CYS A 100 -6.91 -1.38 -4.25
C CYS A 100 -6.17 -2.09 -3.11
N CYS A 101 -5.25 -1.36 -2.48
CA CYS A 101 -4.56 -1.75 -1.27
C CYS A 101 -4.63 -0.58 -0.29
N THR A 102 -5.26 -0.79 0.87
CA THR A 102 -5.41 0.26 1.87
C THR A 102 -4.37 0.09 2.98
N LEU A 103 -3.56 1.13 3.18
CA LEU A 103 -2.72 1.27 4.36
C LEU A 103 -3.58 1.77 5.52
N ILE A 104 -3.60 1.00 6.60
CA ILE A 104 -4.26 1.34 7.87
C ILE A 104 -3.21 1.95 8.76
N ILE A 105 -3.32 3.25 9.01
CA ILE A 105 -2.39 4.03 9.82
C ILE A 105 -3.01 4.25 11.21
N GLY A 106 -2.16 4.24 12.25
CA GLY A 106 -2.57 4.51 13.63
C GLY A 106 -3.42 5.78 13.73
N GLY A 107 -4.41 5.79 14.62
CA GLY A 107 -5.27 6.96 14.82
C GLY A 107 -6.40 7.11 13.80
N ALA A 108 -6.81 6.04 13.11
CA ALA A 108 -7.97 6.00 12.19
C ALA A 108 -7.76 6.60 10.81
N THR A 109 -6.51 6.77 10.38
CA THR A 109 -6.19 7.29 9.05
C THR A 109 -6.03 6.15 8.06
N PHE A 110 -6.54 6.33 6.85
CA PHE A 110 -6.47 5.34 5.78
C PHE A 110 -5.91 5.99 4.52
N ILE A 111 -5.09 5.24 3.79
CA ILE A 111 -4.63 5.63 2.47
C ILE A 111 -4.86 4.46 1.53
N THR A 112 -5.72 4.66 0.54
CA THR A 112 -6.00 3.64 -0.46
C THR A 112 -5.15 3.89 -1.68
N LEU A 113 -4.19 3.00 -1.91
CA LEU A 113 -3.40 2.94 -3.13
C LEU A 113 -4.14 2.07 -4.14
N ARG A 114 -4.09 2.40 -5.43
CA ARG A 114 -4.48 1.47 -6.49
C ARG A 114 -3.22 1.07 -7.28
N LEU A 115 -2.97 -0.23 -7.32
CA LEU A 115 -1.76 -0.81 -7.90
C LEU A 115 -1.98 -1.10 -9.39
N ASP A 116 -0.92 -0.97 -10.18
CA ASP A 116 -0.93 -1.36 -11.59
C ASP A 116 -0.85 -2.90 -11.72
N ASN A 117 -1.39 -3.41 -12.84
CA ASN A 117 -1.33 -4.83 -13.21
C ASN A 117 0.02 -5.25 -13.78
#